data_AF-A0A3M1JVB2-F1
#
_entry.id   AF-A0A3M1JVB2-F1
#
_cell.length_a   1.000
_cell.length_b   1.000
_cell.length_c   1.000
_cell.angle_alpha   90.00
_cell.angle_beta   90.00
_cell.angle_gamma   90.00
#
_symmetry.space_group_name_H-M   'P 1'
#
loop_
_entity.id
_entity.type
_entity.pdbx_description
1 polymer ?
#
loop_
_entity_poly.entity_id
_entity_poly.type
_entity_poly.pdbx_seq_one_letter_code
_entity_poly.pdbx_strand_id
1 'polypeptide(L)' 'RIAEIRRAIARLRVACIFSEPQFRPGLIRQIVRDTGVRSGVLDPLGVGFESGPDLYFLMMRRNAEALRACLQGAN' A
#
# COMPACT_ATOMS: atom_id res chain seq x y z
N ARG A 1 -13.61 -11.43 9.81
CA ARG A 1 -12.36 -10.96 9.16
C ARG A 1 -12.41 -9.52 8.60
N ILE A 2 -13.11 -9.16 7.51
CA ILE A 2 -13.13 -7.75 7.01
C ILE A 2 -13.62 -6.76 8.08
N ALA A 3 -14.68 -7.12 8.81
CA ALA A 3 -15.20 -6.30 9.90
C ALA A 3 -14.22 -6.10 11.08
N GLU A 4 -13.30 -7.05 11.32
CA GLU A 4 -12.23 -6.86 12.32
C GLU A 4 -11.18 -5.88 11.82
N ILE A 5 -10.80 -5.97 10.54
CA ILE A 5 -9.86 -5.04 9.92
C ILE A 5 -10.41 -3.61 9.96
N ARG A 6 -11.69 -3.42 9.60
CA ARG A 6 -12.34 -2.09 9.68
C ARG A 6 -12.43 -1.56 11.11
N ARG A 7 -12.70 -2.43 12.09
CA ARG A 7 -12.64 -2.06 13.52
C ARG A 7 -11.23 -1.66 13.96
N ALA A 8 -10.21 -2.39 13.51
CA ALA A 8 -8.81 -2.06 13.80
C ALA A 8 -8.40 -0.72 13.18
N ILE A 9 -8.82 -0.45 11.93
CA ILE A 9 -8.60 0.82 11.24
C ILE A 9 -9.14 1.99 12.05
N ALA A 10 -10.40 1.91 12.47
CA ALA A 10 -11.04 2.97 13.25
C ALA A 10 -10.37 3.14 14.63
N ARG A 11 -10.11 2.04 15.33
CA ARG A 11 -9.51 2.06 16.67
C ARG A 11 -8.08 2.60 16.68
N LEU A 12 -7.27 2.22 15.70
CA LEU A 12 -5.86 2.60 15.61
C LEU A 12 -5.63 3.91 14.84
N ARG A 13 -6.69 4.51 14.28
CA ARG A 13 -6.61 5.71 13.43
C ARG A 13 -5.58 5.55 12.31
N VAL A 14 -5.68 4.42 11.61
CA VAL A 14 -4.75 4.07 10.53
C VAL A 14 -4.78 5.13 9.44
N ALA A 15 -3.63 5.71 9.10
CA ALA A 15 -3.52 6.69 8.01
C ALA A 15 -3.45 6.01 6.62
N CYS A 16 -2.78 4.86 6.54
CA CYS A 16 -2.42 4.18 5.30
C CYS A 16 -2.54 2.67 5.38
N ILE A 17 -2.99 2.07 4.27
CA ILE A 17 -2.95 0.63 4.04
C ILE A 17 -2.12 0.36 2.78
N PHE A 18 -1.25 -0.62 2.85
CA PHE A 18 -0.45 -1.04 1.70
C PHE A 18 -0.87 -2.44 1.26
N SER A 19 -0.98 -2.62 -0.06
CA SER A 19 -1.17 -3.92 -0.69
C SER A 19 0.02 -4.27 -1.56
N GLU A 20 0.18 -5.55 -1.88
CA GLU A 20 1.18 -5.98 -2.86
C GLU A 20 0.50 -6.25 -4.21
N PRO A 21 1.22 -6.16 -5.35
CA PRO A 21 0.64 -6.36 -6.69
C PRO A 21 -0.12 -7.68 -6.84
N GLN A 22 0.37 -8.74 -6.19
CA GLN A 22 -0.23 -10.07 -6.13
C GLN A 22 -1.52 -10.16 -5.31
N PHE A 23 -1.90 -9.13 -4.56
CA PHE A 23 -3.15 -9.11 -3.80
C PHE A 23 -4.33 -8.54 -4.59
N ARG A 24 -5.52 -9.08 -4.33
CA ARG A 24 -6.76 -8.73 -5.04
C ARG A 24 -7.16 -7.26 -4.78
N PRO A 25 -7.14 -6.38 -5.79
CA PRO A 25 -7.40 -4.94 -5.58
C PRO A 25 -8.80 -4.62 -5.04
N GLY A 26 -9.79 -5.48 -5.33
CA GLY A 26 -11.16 -5.30 -4.86
C GLY A 26 -11.32 -5.34 -3.34
N LEU A 27 -10.49 -6.12 -2.64
CA LEU A 27 -10.55 -6.25 -1.20
C LEU A 27 -10.10 -4.96 -0.49
N ILE A 28 -9.00 -4.37 -0.95
CA ILE A 28 -8.49 -3.11 -0.41
C ILE A 28 -9.52 -2.01 -0.57
N ARG A 29 -10.12 -1.88 -1.78
CA ARG A 29 -11.20 -0.92 -2.03
C ARG A 29 -12.39 -1.08 -1.09
N GLN A 30 -12.77 -2.31 -0.74
CA GLN A 30 -13.86 -2.54 0.22
C GLN A 30 -13.47 -2.15 1.65
N ILE A 31 -12.21 -2.35 2.04
CA ILE A 31 -11.70 -2.02 3.37
C ILE A 31 -11.59 -0.50 3.57
N VAL A 32 -11.07 0.24 2.58
CA VAL A 32 -10.86 1.69 2.67
C VAL A 32 -12.11 2.53 2.40
N ARG A 33 -13.17 1.93 1.83
CA ARG A 33 -14.41 2.63 1.54
C ARG A 33 -14.97 3.26 2.81
N ASP A 34 -15.28 4.55 2.75
CA ASP A 34 -15.89 5.33 3.83
C ASP A 34 -15.06 5.38 5.13
N THR A 35 -13.77 4.99 5.11
CA THR A 35 -12.90 5.06 6.30
C THR A 35 -11.96 6.27 6.31
N GLY A 36 -11.85 6.99 5.18
CA GLY A 36 -10.90 8.10 5.01
C GLY A 36 -9.43 7.66 4.93
N VAL A 37 -9.17 6.34 4.98
CA VAL A 37 -7.82 5.77 4.94
C VAL A 37 -7.30 5.75 3.52
N ARG A 38 -6.04 6.17 3.34
CA ARG A 38 -5.36 6.14 2.03
C ARG A 38 -4.77 4.77 1.76
N SER A 39 -4.58 4.44 0.50
CA SER A 39 -3.96 3.18 0.10
C SER A 39 -2.78 3.37 -0.86
N GLY A 40 -1.74 2.57 -0.69
CA GLY A 40 -0.62 2.46 -1.61
C GLY A 40 -0.31 1.01 -1.99
N VAL A 41 0.60 0.82 -2.94
CA VAL A 41 1.10 -0.51 -3.34
C VAL A 41 2.58 -0.61 -3.02
N LEU A 42 3.00 -1.69 -2.37
CA LEU A 42 4.40 -2.05 -2.14
C LEU A 42 4.70 -3.33 -2.90
N ASP A 43 5.78 -3.32 -3.68
CA ASP A 43 6.19 -4.48 -4.47
C ASP A 43 7.48 -5.06 -3.89
N PRO A 44 7.40 -6.15 -3.11
CA PRO A 44 8.58 -6.78 -2.53
C PRO A 44 9.33 -7.69 -3.52
N LEU A 45 8.76 -7.95 -4.69
CA LEU A 45 9.31 -8.88 -5.69
C LEU A 45 9.90 -8.16 -6.91
N GLY A 46 9.69 -6.84 -7.01
CA GLY A 46 10.16 -6.06 -8.14
C GLY A 46 9.47 -6.44 -9.45
N VAL A 47 8.19 -6.80 -9.40
CA VAL A 47 7.39 -7.14 -10.57
C VAL A 47 7.36 -5.96 -11.55
N GLY A 48 7.77 -6.24 -12.78
CA GLY A 48 7.81 -5.25 -13.87
C GLY A 48 9.09 -4.41 -13.92
N PHE A 49 10.08 -4.66 -13.06
CA PHE A 49 11.44 -4.14 -13.27
C PHE A 49 12.25 -5.08 -14.16
N GLU A 50 13.16 -4.51 -14.96
CA GLU A 50 14.14 -5.29 -15.70
C GLU A 50 15.17 -5.91 -14.75
N SER A 51 15.55 -7.16 -15.03
CA SER A 51 16.61 -7.85 -14.31
C SER A 51 17.95 -7.14 -14.54
N GLY A 52 18.65 -6.82 -13.46
CA GLY A 52 19.95 -6.17 -13.55
C GLY A 52 20.47 -5.69 -12.20
N PRO A 53 21.69 -5.15 -12.16
CA PRO A 53 22.33 -4.66 -10.93
C PRO A 53 21.53 -3.54 -10.25
N ASP A 54 20.72 -2.80 -11.01
CA ASP A 54 19.95 -1.66 -10.50
C ASP A 54 18.59 -2.04 -9.91
N LEU A 55 18.11 -3.27 -10.14
CA LEU A 55 16.75 -3.71 -9.77
C LEU A 55 16.44 -3.42 -8.30
N TYR A 56 17.33 -3.81 -7.39
CA TYR A 56 17.13 -3.62 -5.96
C TYR A 56 16.94 -2.14 -5.61
N PHE A 57 17.78 -1.27 -6.17
CA PHE A 57 17.73 0.16 -5.88
C PHE A 57 16.46 0.80 -6.46
N LEU A 58 16.06 0.43 -7.67
CA LEU A 58 14.83 0.93 -8.30
C LEU A 58 13.58 0.48 -7.53
N MET A 59 13.52 -0.80 -7.16
CA MET A 59 12.44 -1.37 -6.36
C MET A 59 12.31 -0.66 -5.00
N MET A 60 13.43 -0.51 -4.28
CA MET A 60 13.43 0.15 -2.96
C MET A 60 13.02 1.62 -3.05
N ARG A 61 13.47 2.35 -4.08
CA ARG A 61 13.05 3.75 -4.32
C ARG A 61 11.55 3.84 -4.59
N ARG A 62 11.00 2.98 -5.45
CA ARG A 62 9.57 2.95 -5.75
C ARG A 62 8.73 2.63 -4.50
N ASN A 63 9.18 1.71 -3.66
CA ASN A 63 8.52 1.41 -2.38
C ASN A 63 8.59 2.59 -1.40
N ALA A 64 9.73 3.28 -1.32
CA ALA A 64 9.87 4.48 -0.49
C ALA A 64 8.96 5.63 -0.98
N GLU A 65 8.81 5.81 -2.29
CA GLU A 65 7.90 6.79 -2.88
C GLU A 65 6.43 6.46 -2.58
N ALA A 66 6.05 5.18 -2.66
CA ALA A 66 4.70 4.74 -2.29
C ALA A 66 4.38 4.98 -0.80
N LEU A 67 5.35 4.70 0.08
CA LEU A 67 5.25 5.02 1.52
C LEU A 67 5.07 6.53 1.71
N ARG A 68 5.92 7.33 1.08
CA ARG A 68 5.90 8.80 1.18
C ARG A 68 4.56 9.36 0.71
N ALA A 69 4.11 8.98 -0.48
CA ALA A 69 2.87 9.47 -1.08
C ALA A 69 1.65 9.15 -0.22
N CYS A 70 1.60 7.96 0.39
CA CYS A 70 0.50 7.62 1.27
C CYS A 70 0.61 8.38 2.62
N LEU A 71 1.77 8.36 3.26
CA LEU A 71 1.93 8.85 4.64
C LEU A 71 1.87 10.38 4.75
N GLN A 72 2.34 11.11 3.74
CA GLN A 72 2.34 12.57 3.75
C GLN A 72 0.94 13.18 3.53
N GLY A 73 -0.02 12.38 3.05
CA GLY A 73 -1.31 12.91 2.60
C GLY A 73 -1.14 13.60 1.24
N ALA A 74 -2.14 13.46 0.36
CA ALA A 74 -2.18 14.29 -0.83
C ALA A 74 -2.30 15.75 -0.37
N ASN A 75 -1.42 16.62 -0.88
CA ASN A 75 -1.71 18.05 -0.91
C ASN A 75 -3.03 18.29 -1.66
#